data_AF-A0A3D2I051-F1
#
_entry.id   AF-A0A3D2I051-F1
#
_cell.length_a   1.000
_cell.length_b   1.000
_cell.length_c   1.000
_cell.angle_alpha   90.00
_cell.angle_beta   90.00
_cell.angle_gamma   90.00
#
_symmetry.space_group_name_H-M   'P 1'
#
loop_
_entity.id
_entity.type
_entity.pdbx_description
1 polymer ?
#
loop_
_entity_poly.entity_id
_entity_poly.type
_entity_poly.pdbx_seq_one_letter_code
_entity_poly.pdbx_strand_id
1 'polypeptide(L)'
;MRAFGTGEDRTLLIASADEDCLMEAARLLVDESRVLQESKTITYVERGASQLMLDALSYGSDSQIYTLQSLAGGGLSYVGPFHQEKTIFLPFSGGYVLSGTGKIDLSFRYSENLDFTRSLVTVYWGSTPVASKKLTRENAGGDTLSFSLPSDVVGATAGSIQVAFDLELPDLFCTPRMDEMPWAYVAETSTFYLPVGKTGRLSFDNQPAPFEMSNRFNALTVVVPENMTRTELNTLGQVTALYGVNISAYGDIQAVRAGDFDENTDRNLIVLGTYQDNALLRTLNDRLSFRYTQDGTGFASNESQILSQDYARRIGVMQLLPSPYGEDRSILAVCAAGAEAMSRMGEYLQKDENTWKLKEDAVIFDPNGEIHTYRFLQDTAAQTPDLKEFVKNNKDTVLFAVAAVSAMALFLLAVILVLVRIYLNRRKD
;
A
#
# COMPACT_ATOMS: atom_id res chain seq x y z
N MET A 1 -36.63 -1.73 11.41
CA MET A 1 -35.78 -2.15 12.56
C MET A 1 -36.63 -2.12 13.84
N ARG A 2 -36.35 -2.92 14.87
CA ARG A 2 -36.95 -2.80 16.22
C ARG A 2 -35.81 -2.92 17.21
N ALA A 3 -35.56 -1.88 18.01
CA ALA A 3 -34.72 -2.00 19.18
C ALA A 3 -35.60 -2.34 20.39
N PHE A 4 -35.20 -3.36 21.12
CA PHE A 4 -35.65 -3.61 22.48
C PHE A 4 -34.47 -3.33 23.40
N GLY A 5 -34.71 -2.62 24.51
CA GLY A 5 -33.71 -2.43 25.55
C GLY A 5 -34.03 -1.25 26.45
N THR A 6 -34.67 -1.52 27.58
CA THR A 6 -34.64 -0.64 28.75
C THR A 6 -33.65 -1.25 29.74
N GLY A 7 -32.37 -0.84 29.65
CA GLY A 7 -31.24 -1.32 30.47
C GLY A 7 -29.89 -0.97 29.83
N GLU A 8 -28.80 -0.98 30.59
CA GLU A 8 -27.43 -0.53 30.21
C GLU A 8 -26.78 -1.25 29.01
N ASP A 9 -27.43 -2.24 28.39
CA ASP A 9 -26.94 -2.94 27.20
C ASP A 9 -27.50 -2.34 25.90
N ARG A 10 -26.67 -1.55 25.21
CA ARG A 10 -26.98 -1.03 23.87
C ARG A 10 -26.84 -2.16 22.84
N THR A 11 -27.97 -2.73 22.40
CA THR A 11 -27.99 -3.77 21.36
C THR A 11 -28.27 -3.17 19.98
N LEU A 12 -27.40 -3.44 19.01
CA LEU A 12 -27.64 -3.17 17.59
C LEU A 12 -28.07 -4.46 16.89
N LEU A 13 -29.22 -4.43 16.20
CA LEU A 13 -29.73 -5.56 15.41
C LEU A 13 -29.78 -5.19 13.93
N ILE A 14 -29.03 -5.93 13.11
CA ILE A 14 -29.08 -5.86 11.64
C ILE A 14 -29.80 -7.12 11.18
N ALA A 15 -30.86 -6.97 10.40
CA ALA A 15 -31.65 -8.10 9.93
C ALA A 15 -32.25 -7.80 8.55
N SER A 16 -32.11 -8.76 7.65
CA SER A 16 -32.77 -8.82 6.35
C SER A 16 -32.83 -10.28 5.92
N ALA A 17 -33.84 -10.64 5.14
CA ALA A 17 -33.93 -11.96 4.52
C ALA A 17 -33.16 -12.05 3.19
N ASP A 18 -32.61 -10.93 2.74
CA ASP A 18 -31.89 -10.74 1.48
C ASP A 18 -30.45 -10.27 1.77
N GLU A 19 -29.49 -10.92 1.13
CA GLU A 19 -28.05 -10.71 1.34
C GLU A 19 -27.60 -9.32 0.90
N ASP A 20 -28.02 -8.85 -0.27
CA ASP A 20 -27.65 -7.53 -0.78
C ASP A 20 -28.14 -6.43 0.17
N CYS A 21 -29.35 -6.60 0.72
CA CYS A 21 -29.90 -5.69 1.72
C CYS A 21 -29.14 -5.74 3.06
N LEU A 22 -28.64 -6.91 3.49
CA LEU A 22 -27.76 -7.00 4.67
C LEU A 22 -26.46 -6.24 4.43
N MET A 23 -25.86 -6.42 3.26
CA MET A 23 -24.64 -5.74 2.87
C MET A 23 -24.86 -4.22 2.80
N GLU A 24 -25.97 -3.76 2.23
CA GLU A 24 -26.30 -2.33 2.19
C GLU A 24 -26.44 -1.72 3.60
N ALA A 25 -27.02 -2.47 4.55
CA ALA A 25 -27.08 -2.05 5.94
C ALA A 25 -25.69 -2.02 6.61
N ALA A 26 -24.80 -2.97 6.28
CA ALA A 26 -23.42 -2.95 6.73
C ALA A 26 -22.68 -1.71 6.18
N ARG A 27 -22.87 -1.38 4.89
CA ARG A 27 -22.28 -0.16 4.28
C ARG A 27 -22.75 1.11 4.97
N LEU A 28 -24.04 1.21 5.27
CA LEU A 28 -24.57 2.33 6.04
C LEU A 28 -23.81 2.49 7.36
N LEU A 29 -23.58 1.41 8.11
CA LEU A 29 -22.94 1.46 9.43
C LEU A 29 -21.45 1.82 9.40
N VAL A 30 -20.77 1.53 8.30
CA VAL A 30 -19.36 1.86 8.10
C VAL A 30 -19.19 3.27 7.52
N ASP A 31 -20.19 3.79 6.81
CA ASP A 31 -20.17 5.15 6.28
C ASP A 31 -20.62 6.16 7.35
N GLU A 32 -19.66 6.77 8.04
CA GLU A 32 -19.92 7.77 9.09
C GLU A 32 -20.85 8.91 8.62
N SER A 33 -20.70 9.36 7.37
CA SER A 33 -21.51 10.45 6.84
C SER A 33 -22.99 10.06 6.73
N ARG A 34 -23.26 8.78 6.40
CA ARG A 34 -24.62 8.24 6.35
C ARG A 34 -25.13 7.90 7.75
N VAL A 35 -24.32 7.32 8.64
CA VAL A 35 -24.72 7.04 10.03
C VAL A 35 -25.14 8.32 10.76
N LEU A 36 -24.40 9.43 10.59
CA LEU A 36 -24.69 10.69 11.26
C LEU A 36 -26.06 11.31 10.87
N GLN A 37 -26.63 10.89 9.74
CA GLN A 37 -27.97 11.32 9.32
C GLN A 37 -29.07 10.55 10.05
N GLU A 38 -28.74 9.40 10.64
CA GLU A 38 -29.67 8.52 11.33
C GLU A 38 -29.87 8.96 12.79
N SER A 39 -30.97 9.68 13.03
CA SER A 39 -31.34 10.21 14.35
C SER A 39 -32.34 9.33 15.12
N LYS A 40 -32.75 8.20 14.55
CA LYS A 40 -33.79 7.34 15.10
C LYS A 40 -33.21 6.04 15.64
N THR A 41 -33.91 5.46 16.60
CA THR A 41 -33.63 4.10 17.09
C THR A 41 -33.89 3.02 16.04
N ILE A 42 -34.57 3.38 14.94
CA ILE A 42 -34.99 2.49 13.87
C ILE A 42 -34.74 3.19 12.53
N THR A 43 -33.91 2.57 11.70
CA THR A 43 -33.64 2.98 10.32
C THR A 43 -34.01 1.86 9.35
N TYR A 44 -34.51 2.23 8.18
CA TYR A 44 -34.74 1.32 7.06
C TYR A 44 -33.78 1.72 5.95
N VAL A 45 -32.98 0.76 5.48
CA VAL A 45 -31.99 0.99 4.44
C VAL A 45 -32.57 0.53 3.12
N GLU A 46 -32.68 1.44 2.16
CA GLU A 46 -33.20 1.11 0.83
C GLU A 46 -32.16 0.34 0.02
N ARG A 47 -32.62 -0.66 -0.75
CA ARG A 47 -31.76 -1.42 -1.67
C ARG A 47 -31.12 -0.45 -2.66
N GLY A 48 -29.80 -0.56 -2.83
CA GLY A 48 -29.05 0.27 -3.78
C GLY A 48 -28.81 1.72 -3.32
N ALA A 49 -29.06 2.05 -2.05
CA ALA A 49 -28.78 3.39 -1.53
C ALA A 49 -27.29 3.81 -1.65
N SER A 50 -26.37 2.84 -1.69
CA SER A 50 -24.94 3.08 -1.93
C SER A 50 -24.51 3.10 -3.40
N GLN A 51 -25.41 2.84 -4.35
CA GLN A 51 -25.03 2.59 -5.75
C GLN A 51 -24.26 3.76 -6.36
N LEU A 52 -24.68 5.00 -6.09
CA LEU A 52 -23.98 6.20 -6.58
C LEU A 52 -22.52 6.27 -6.12
N MET A 53 -22.22 5.83 -4.90
CA MET A 53 -20.85 5.79 -4.40
C MET A 53 -20.05 4.65 -5.03
N LEU A 54 -20.66 3.48 -5.20
CA LEU A 54 -20.03 2.34 -5.89
C LEU A 54 -19.71 2.66 -7.36
N ASP A 55 -20.62 3.34 -8.06
CA ASP A 55 -20.44 3.77 -9.44
C ASP A 55 -19.33 4.84 -9.56
N ALA A 56 -19.27 5.78 -8.62
CA ALA A 56 -18.22 6.80 -8.60
C ALA A 56 -16.82 6.18 -8.40
N LEU A 57 -16.71 5.10 -7.63
CA LEU A 57 -15.45 4.40 -7.38
C LEU A 57 -14.98 3.56 -8.56
N SER A 58 -15.90 2.98 -9.33
CA SER A 58 -15.58 2.22 -10.55
C SER A 58 -15.17 3.13 -11.71
N TYR A 59 -15.60 4.40 -11.73
CA TYR A 59 -15.18 5.38 -12.73
C TYR A 59 -13.74 5.89 -12.55
N GLY A 60 -13.14 5.68 -11.36
CA GLY A 60 -11.79 6.15 -11.01
C GLY A 60 -10.71 5.07 -10.90
N SER A 61 -11.06 3.78 -11.06
CA SER A 61 -10.13 2.66 -10.83
C SER A 61 -9.20 2.34 -12.00
N ASP A 62 -9.55 2.75 -13.23
CA ASP A 62 -8.86 2.23 -14.43
C ASP A 62 -7.63 3.04 -14.86
N SER A 63 -7.52 4.29 -14.45
CA SER A 63 -6.29 5.04 -14.62
C SER A 63 -5.80 5.43 -13.24
N GLN A 64 -4.73 4.78 -12.76
CA GLN A 64 -3.93 5.22 -11.61
C GLN A 64 -3.23 6.58 -11.89
N ILE A 65 -3.88 7.44 -12.68
CA ILE A 65 -3.51 8.76 -13.18
C ILE A 65 -4.46 9.75 -12.52
N TYR A 66 -3.91 10.67 -11.75
CA TYR A 66 -4.62 11.74 -11.06
C TYR A 66 -4.25 13.07 -11.70
N THR A 67 -5.16 14.04 -11.67
CA THR A 67 -4.86 15.44 -12.03
C THR A 67 -4.70 16.27 -10.76
N LEU A 68 -3.98 17.38 -10.84
CA LEU A 68 -3.90 18.32 -9.72
C LEU A 68 -5.29 18.88 -9.35
N GLN A 69 -6.17 19.08 -10.33
CA GLN A 69 -7.57 19.40 -10.09
C GLN A 69 -8.26 18.38 -9.19
N SER A 70 -8.06 17.08 -9.45
CA SER A 70 -8.68 16.00 -8.65
C SER A 70 -8.11 15.89 -7.23
N LEU A 71 -6.84 16.26 -7.04
CA LEU A 71 -6.14 16.11 -5.75
C LEU A 71 -6.27 17.35 -4.85
N ALA A 72 -6.21 18.55 -5.44
CA ALA A 72 -6.14 19.82 -4.71
C ALA A 72 -7.32 20.76 -4.98
N GLY A 73 -8.26 20.38 -5.86
CA GLY A 73 -9.43 21.19 -6.23
C GLY A 73 -9.13 22.36 -7.18
N GLY A 74 -7.89 22.48 -7.66
CA GLY A 74 -7.42 23.56 -8.54
C GLY A 74 -5.89 23.58 -8.66
N GLY A 75 -5.37 24.57 -9.38
CA GLY A 75 -3.92 24.80 -9.44
C GLY A 75 -3.34 25.36 -8.15
N LEU A 76 -2.01 25.32 -8.00
CA LEU A 76 -1.31 25.79 -6.80
C LEU A 76 -0.62 27.13 -7.07
N SER A 77 -0.96 28.15 -6.28
CA SER A 77 -0.34 29.47 -6.33
C SER A 77 0.70 29.65 -5.21
N TYR A 78 1.87 30.14 -5.60
CA TYR A 78 3.01 30.45 -4.75
C TYR A 78 3.28 31.95 -4.86
N VAL A 79 3.36 32.65 -3.73
CA VAL A 79 3.55 34.10 -3.71
C VAL A 79 4.58 34.45 -2.63
N GLY A 80 5.58 35.22 -3.03
CA GLY A 80 6.66 35.67 -2.17
C GLY A 80 8.03 35.10 -2.57
N PRO A 81 9.12 35.75 -2.14
CA PRO A 81 10.47 35.34 -2.48
C PRO A 81 10.92 34.11 -1.69
N PHE A 82 12.08 33.57 -2.07
CA PHE A 82 12.74 32.44 -1.43
C PHE A 82 11.90 31.16 -1.50
N HIS A 83 12.05 30.29 -0.50
CA HIS A 83 11.39 29.00 -0.42
C HIS A 83 9.89 29.15 -0.19
N GLN A 84 9.10 28.69 -1.14
CA GLN A 84 7.64 28.62 -1.08
C GLN A 84 7.21 27.19 -1.36
N GLU A 85 6.43 26.58 -0.47
CA GLU A 85 6.00 25.20 -0.60
C GLU A 85 4.47 25.06 -0.49
N LYS A 86 3.93 24.05 -1.17
CA LYS A 86 2.55 23.61 -1.04
C LYS A 86 2.52 22.08 -1.00
N THR A 87 1.64 21.58 -0.16
CA THR A 87 1.40 20.15 0.03
C THR A 87 0.15 19.72 -0.73
N ILE A 88 0.30 18.69 -1.55
CA ILE A 88 -0.79 17.96 -2.20
C ILE A 88 -1.02 16.70 -1.37
N PHE A 89 -2.17 16.62 -0.70
CA PHE A 89 -2.54 15.41 0.04
C PHE A 89 -3.01 14.35 -0.94
N LEU A 90 -2.45 13.15 -0.82
CA LEU A 90 -2.86 12.02 -1.64
C LEU A 90 -4.09 11.36 -1.01
N PRO A 91 -5.05 10.87 -1.81
CA PRO A 91 -6.23 10.16 -1.32
C PRO A 91 -5.90 8.72 -0.91
N PHE A 92 -4.61 8.39 -0.73
CA PHE A 92 -4.14 7.07 -0.35
C PHE A 92 -3.87 7.01 1.14
N SER A 93 -4.24 5.88 1.72
CA SER A 93 -4.09 5.57 3.13
C SER A 93 -4.07 4.06 3.30
N GLY A 94 -3.86 3.57 4.53
CA GLY A 94 -3.77 2.12 4.75
C GLY A 94 -2.64 1.49 3.93
N GLY A 95 -2.75 0.21 3.59
CA GLY A 95 -1.71 -0.61 2.96
C GLY A 95 -1.15 -0.19 1.58
N TYR A 96 -1.38 1.05 1.12
CA TYR A 96 -0.86 1.58 -0.13
C TYR A 96 0.67 1.75 -0.09
N VAL A 97 1.33 1.23 -1.12
CA VAL A 97 2.74 1.50 -1.43
C VAL A 97 2.85 1.89 -2.90
N LEU A 98 3.83 2.72 -3.23
CA LEU A 98 4.06 3.17 -4.61
C LEU A 98 4.77 2.09 -5.45
N SER A 99 4.29 1.84 -6.67
CA SER A 99 4.97 1.00 -7.67
C SER A 99 6.19 1.69 -8.29
N GLY A 100 7.15 0.88 -8.76
CA GLY A 100 8.33 1.35 -9.48
C GLY A 100 8.08 2.03 -10.82
N THR A 101 6.83 2.12 -11.29
CA THR A 101 6.47 2.75 -12.55
C THR A 101 5.81 4.13 -12.40
N GLY A 102 5.75 4.67 -11.18
CA GLY A 102 5.13 5.96 -10.92
C GLY A 102 5.81 7.13 -11.65
N LYS A 103 5.00 8.08 -12.12
CA LYS A 103 5.44 9.25 -12.90
C LYS A 103 4.70 10.50 -12.48
N ILE A 104 5.38 11.64 -12.54
CA ILE A 104 4.81 12.95 -12.27
C ILE A 104 5.14 13.87 -13.44
N ASP A 105 4.12 14.54 -13.97
CA ASP A 105 4.23 15.54 -15.03
C ASP A 105 3.63 16.87 -14.52
N LEU A 106 4.50 17.79 -14.12
CA LEU A 106 4.10 19.13 -13.69
C LEU A 106 4.13 20.10 -14.86
N SER A 107 3.09 20.92 -14.98
CA SER A 107 3.06 22.09 -15.86
C SER A 107 2.95 23.35 -15.00
N PHE A 108 3.86 24.30 -15.17
CA PHE A 108 3.92 25.47 -14.30
C PHE A 108 4.45 26.71 -15.02
N ARG A 109 4.23 27.87 -14.43
CA ARG A 109 4.72 29.18 -14.89
C ARG A 109 5.18 30.00 -13.69
N TYR A 110 6.07 30.96 -13.93
CA TYR A 110 6.72 31.73 -12.87
C TYR A 110 7.10 33.12 -13.34
N SER A 111 7.44 33.98 -12.39
CA SER A 111 7.81 35.37 -12.68
C SER A 111 9.10 35.46 -13.51
N GLU A 112 9.13 36.36 -14.50
CA GLU A 112 10.32 36.57 -15.37
C GLU A 112 11.45 37.36 -14.70
N ASN A 113 11.19 37.98 -13.55
CA ASN A 113 12.13 38.82 -12.82
C ASN A 113 12.99 38.05 -11.79
N LEU A 114 12.93 36.72 -11.83
CA LEU A 114 13.72 35.87 -10.94
C LEU A 114 15.22 35.93 -11.25
N ASP A 115 16.03 35.66 -10.23
CA ASP A 115 17.41 35.25 -10.38
C ASP A 115 17.46 33.77 -10.79
N PHE A 116 17.49 33.56 -12.11
CA PHE A 116 17.55 32.23 -12.71
C PHE A 116 18.88 31.50 -12.45
N THR A 117 19.88 32.11 -11.80
CA THR A 117 21.07 31.37 -11.39
C THR A 117 20.82 30.53 -10.13
N ARG A 118 19.84 30.93 -9.32
CA ARG A 118 19.55 30.34 -8.01
C ARG A 118 18.13 29.78 -7.88
N SER A 119 17.22 30.15 -8.78
CA SER A 119 15.82 29.72 -8.71
C SER A 119 15.59 28.31 -9.27
N LEU A 120 14.83 27.49 -8.54
CA LEU A 120 14.53 26.11 -8.91
C LEU A 120 13.16 25.66 -8.38
N VAL A 121 12.63 24.60 -8.95
CA VAL A 121 11.50 23.83 -8.40
C VAL A 121 12.02 22.48 -7.89
N THR A 122 11.52 22.04 -6.74
CA THR A 122 11.79 20.73 -6.15
C THR A 122 10.48 20.03 -5.83
N VAL A 123 10.40 18.73 -6.13
CA VAL A 123 9.26 17.87 -5.80
C VAL A 123 9.70 16.86 -4.75
N TYR A 124 8.86 16.65 -3.74
CA TYR A 124 9.09 15.72 -2.65
C TYR A 124 7.98 14.67 -2.59
N TRP A 125 8.35 13.44 -2.28
CA TRP A 125 7.45 12.35 -1.89
C TRP A 125 7.49 12.23 -0.36
N GLY A 126 6.42 12.67 0.31
CA GLY A 126 6.48 12.96 1.75
C GLY A 126 7.55 14.02 2.04
N SER A 127 8.60 13.66 2.77
CA SER A 127 9.77 14.50 3.07
C SER A 127 10.99 14.22 2.19
N THR A 128 10.93 13.22 1.30
CA THR A 128 12.08 12.80 0.48
C THR A 128 12.08 13.55 -0.85
N PRO A 129 13.14 14.29 -1.22
CA PRO A 129 13.22 14.95 -2.53
C PRO A 129 13.36 13.91 -3.65
N VAL A 130 12.50 14.01 -4.67
CA VAL A 130 12.43 13.02 -5.77
C VAL A 130 12.82 13.58 -7.13
N ALA A 131 12.68 14.90 -7.33
CA ALA A 131 13.13 15.57 -8.54
C ALA A 131 13.33 17.06 -8.30
N SER A 132 14.16 17.69 -9.14
CA SER A 132 14.27 19.14 -9.19
C SER A 132 14.57 19.62 -10.61
N LYS A 133 14.22 20.88 -10.88
CA LYS A 133 14.51 21.55 -12.14
C LYS A 133 14.87 23.00 -11.90
N LYS A 134 15.99 23.44 -12.47
CA LYS A 134 16.38 24.85 -12.49
C LYS A 134 15.40 25.66 -13.35
N LEU A 135 14.95 26.80 -12.86
CA LEU A 135 14.08 27.71 -13.61
C LEU A 135 14.90 28.53 -14.61
N THR A 136 14.29 28.86 -15.74
CA THR A 136 14.96 29.59 -16.84
C THR A 136 14.05 30.68 -17.39
N ARG A 137 14.63 31.80 -17.84
CA ARG A 137 13.84 32.92 -18.36
C ARG A 137 13.00 32.50 -19.56
N GLU A 138 13.56 31.66 -20.42
CA GLU A 138 12.98 31.23 -21.69
C GLU A 138 11.65 30.46 -21.49
N ASN A 139 11.50 29.77 -20.36
CA ASN A 139 10.32 28.95 -20.07
C ASN A 139 9.36 29.59 -19.05
N ALA A 140 9.61 30.82 -18.58
CA ALA A 140 8.84 31.43 -17.50
C ALA A 140 7.33 31.51 -17.75
N GLY A 141 6.93 31.70 -19.01
CA GLY A 141 5.52 31.72 -19.45
C GLY A 141 4.83 30.35 -19.50
N GLY A 142 5.59 29.25 -19.43
CA GLY A 142 5.08 27.88 -19.50
C GLY A 142 6.21 26.86 -19.57
N ASP A 143 6.46 26.18 -18.46
CA ASP A 143 7.51 25.20 -18.26
C ASP A 143 6.93 23.86 -17.78
N THR A 144 7.71 22.79 -17.93
CA THR A 144 7.30 21.44 -17.51
C THR A 144 8.40 20.69 -16.76
N LEU A 145 7.99 19.81 -15.84
CA LEU A 145 8.88 18.86 -15.16
C LEU A 145 8.23 17.47 -15.18
N SER A 146 8.80 16.59 -15.99
CA SER A 146 8.38 15.20 -16.17
C SER A 146 9.47 14.27 -15.65
N PHE A 147 9.12 13.39 -14.71
CA PHE A 147 10.07 12.42 -14.16
C PHE A 147 9.37 11.14 -13.68
N SER A 148 10.12 10.04 -13.64
CA SER A 148 9.70 8.82 -12.95
C SER A 148 10.17 8.88 -11.50
N LEU A 149 9.36 8.38 -10.58
CA LEU A 149 9.72 8.37 -9.16
C LEU A 149 10.97 7.51 -8.96
N PRO A 150 11.99 7.99 -8.23
CA PRO A 150 13.23 7.26 -8.07
C PRO A 150 13.04 5.96 -7.26
N SER A 151 13.93 4.99 -7.45
CA SER A 151 13.75 3.64 -6.88
C SER A 151 13.80 3.56 -5.35
N ASP A 152 14.33 4.58 -4.68
CA ASP A 152 14.45 4.67 -3.23
C ASP A 152 13.13 5.04 -2.53
N VAL A 153 12.15 5.59 -3.25
CA VAL A 153 10.79 5.83 -2.76
C VAL A 153 9.79 4.75 -3.20
N VAL A 154 10.22 3.78 -4.01
CA VAL A 154 9.41 2.62 -4.41
C VAL A 154 9.20 1.71 -3.21
N GLY A 155 7.95 1.29 -2.98
CA GLY A 155 7.60 0.54 -1.77
C GLY A 155 7.47 1.40 -0.50
N ALA A 156 7.80 2.70 -0.55
CA ALA A 156 7.57 3.61 0.56
C ALA A 156 6.14 4.14 0.57
N THR A 157 5.59 4.35 1.76
CA THR A 157 4.30 5.01 1.95
C THR A 157 4.51 6.53 2.00
N ALA A 158 3.60 7.29 1.37
CA ALA A 158 3.50 8.73 1.61
C ALA A 158 2.05 9.18 1.48
N GLY A 159 1.59 9.98 2.44
CA GLY A 159 0.26 10.60 2.40
C GLY A 159 0.24 11.93 1.63
N SER A 160 1.39 12.39 1.10
CA SER A 160 1.46 13.68 0.40
C SER A 160 2.64 13.79 -0.58
N ILE A 161 2.47 14.69 -1.55
CA ILE A 161 3.52 15.20 -2.43
C ILE A 161 3.70 16.68 -2.10
N GLN A 162 4.93 17.16 -1.94
CA GLN A 162 5.20 18.58 -1.78
C GLN A 162 5.85 19.12 -3.05
N VAL A 163 5.41 20.29 -3.48
CA VAL A 163 6.05 21.03 -4.57
C VAL A 163 6.53 22.35 -3.99
N ALA A 164 7.83 22.56 -4.05
CA ALA A 164 8.49 23.75 -3.54
C ALA A 164 9.18 24.52 -4.67
N PHE A 165 9.10 25.84 -4.58
CA PHE A 165 9.83 26.76 -5.44
C PHE A 165 10.78 27.59 -4.59
N ASP A 166 12.04 27.66 -4.98
CA ASP A 166 12.97 28.68 -4.50
C ASP A 166 12.93 29.86 -5.47
N LEU A 167 12.15 30.88 -5.13
CA LEU A 167 11.91 32.07 -5.96
C LEU A 167 12.86 33.20 -5.58
N GLU A 168 14.09 33.13 -6.08
CA GLU A 168 15.12 34.12 -5.79
C GLU A 168 14.96 35.36 -6.68
N LEU A 169 15.17 36.56 -6.11
CA LEU A 169 15.24 37.80 -6.87
C LEU A 169 16.68 38.32 -6.90
N PRO A 170 17.11 38.98 -7.99
CA PRO A 170 18.37 39.71 -7.99
C PRO A 170 18.28 40.90 -7.00
N ASP A 171 19.34 41.13 -6.24
CA ASP A 171 19.56 42.34 -5.44
C ASP A 171 18.43 42.74 -4.45
N LEU A 172 18.07 41.83 -3.53
CA LEU A 172 17.07 42.04 -2.46
C LEU A 172 17.48 43.06 -1.35
N PHE A 173 18.54 43.85 -1.54
CA PHE A 173 19.00 44.81 -0.54
C PHE A 173 18.06 46.02 -0.48
N CYS A 174 17.40 46.22 0.66
CA CYS A 174 16.58 47.42 0.95
C CYS A 174 15.34 47.64 0.05
N THR A 175 14.83 46.62 -0.64
CA THR A 175 13.52 46.69 -1.32
C THR A 175 12.37 46.41 -0.34
N PRO A 176 11.30 47.24 -0.32
CA PRO A 176 10.08 46.92 0.42
C PRO A 176 9.57 45.54 0.01
N ARG A 177 9.08 44.73 0.95
CA ARG A 177 8.38 43.49 0.61
C ARG A 177 7.17 43.86 -0.23
N MET A 178 7.15 43.37 -1.47
CA MET A 178 5.99 43.47 -2.35
C MET A 178 5.21 42.18 -2.16
N ASP A 179 4.00 42.29 -1.62
CA ASP A 179 3.23 41.13 -1.13
C ASP A 179 2.71 40.19 -2.24
N GLU A 180 2.96 40.52 -3.51
CA GLU A 180 2.45 39.79 -4.69
C GLU A 180 3.55 39.33 -5.67
N MET A 181 4.84 39.48 -5.31
CA MET A 181 5.95 39.05 -6.16
C MET A 181 7.19 38.59 -5.38
N PRO A 182 7.99 37.68 -5.94
CA PRO A 182 7.71 36.88 -7.14
C PRO A 182 6.58 35.87 -6.90
N TRP A 183 6.09 35.28 -7.97
CA TRP A 183 5.08 34.24 -7.95
C TRP A 183 5.45 33.06 -8.84
N ALA A 184 4.89 31.90 -8.50
CA ALA A 184 4.82 30.72 -9.37
C ALA A 184 3.42 30.12 -9.30
N TYR A 185 3.03 29.43 -10.36
CA TYR A 185 1.73 28.77 -10.46
C TYR A 185 1.89 27.41 -11.13
N VAL A 186 1.43 26.35 -10.45
CA VAL A 186 1.34 24.99 -11.00
C VAL A 186 -0.07 24.78 -11.51
N ALA A 187 -0.20 24.41 -12.79
CA ALA A 187 -1.47 24.25 -13.47
C ALA A 187 -2.23 23.02 -12.97
N GLU A 188 -3.55 23.17 -12.84
CA GLU A 188 -4.49 22.12 -12.43
C GLU A 188 -4.48 20.88 -13.35
N THR A 189 -3.98 21.03 -14.58
CA THR A 189 -3.81 19.97 -15.58
C THR A 189 -2.57 19.10 -15.36
N SER A 190 -1.74 19.40 -14.36
CA SER A 190 -0.58 18.57 -14.01
C SER A 190 -1.05 17.16 -13.61
N THR A 191 -0.32 16.12 -14.02
CA THR A 191 -0.74 14.72 -13.87
C THR A 191 0.22 13.91 -13.00
N PHE A 192 -0.36 12.98 -12.25
CA PHE A 192 0.34 12.09 -11.32
C PHE A 192 -0.08 10.65 -11.62
N TYR A 193 0.80 9.88 -12.26
CA TYR A 193 0.62 8.44 -12.40
C TYR A 193 1.21 7.75 -11.15
N LEU A 194 0.34 7.33 -10.24
CA LEU A 194 0.69 6.77 -8.93
C LEU A 194 0.15 5.34 -8.82
N PRO A 195 0.78 4.39 -9.52
CA PRO A 195 0.37 3.00 -9.49
C PRO A 195 0.63 2.38 -8.12
N VAL A 196 -0.28 1.48 -7.71
CA VAL A 196 -0.09 0.69 -6.50
C VAL A 196 1.04 -0.31 -6.74
N GLY A 197 2.03 -0.29 -5.85
CA GLY A 197 3.15 -1.22 -5.83
C GLY A 197 2.77 -2.53 -5.16
N LYS A 198 3.57 -3.55 -5.44
CA LYS A 198 3.53 -4.77 -4.63
C LYS A 198 4.05 -4.39 -3.25
N THR A 199 3.25 -4.67 -2.22
CA THR A 199 3.79 -4.73 -0.85
C THR A 199 4.91 -5.77 -0.85
N GLY A 200 5.93 -5.56 -0.02
CA GLY A 200 7.14 -6.39 -0.03
C GLY A 200 6.86 -7.85 0.36
N ARG A 201 7.58 -8.38 1.33
CA ARG A 201 7.27 -9.72 1.84
C ARG A 201 5.88 -9.75 2.48
N LEU A 202 5.13 -10.81 2.25
CA LEU A 202 3.90 -11.06 2.99
C LEU A 202 4.24 -11.29 4.47
N SER A 203 3.79 -10.38 5.34
CA SER A 203 4.11 -10.38 6.76
C SER A 203 3.09 -9.57 7.57
N PHE A 204 2.84 -9.98 8.81
CA PHE A 204 2.04 -9.26 9.79
C PHE A 204 2.61 -7.88 10.14
N ASP A 205 3.91 -7.64 9.94
CA ASP A 205 4.50 -6.30 10.07
C ASP A 205 3.96 -5.32 9.01
N ASN A 206 3.41 -5.83 7.91
CA ASN A 206 2.86 -5.05 6.79
C ASN A 206 1.33 -4.89 6.86
N GLN A 207 0.72 -5.21 8.01
CA GLN A 207 -0.70 -4.92 8.24
C GLN A 207 -1.00 -3.43 8.00
N PRO A 208 -2.16 -3.11 7.38
CA PRO A 208 -3.26 -4.02 7.04
C PRO A 208 -3.17 -4.63 5.63
N ALA A 209 -2.08 -4.43 4.89
CA ALA A 209 -1.89 -5.05 3.59
C ALA A 209 -1.63 -6.58 3.72
N PRO A 210 -1.93 -7.39 2.67
CA PRO A 210 -2.55 -7.04 1.39
C PRO A 210 -4.09 -7.11 1.38
N PHE A 211 -4.71 -7.45 2.51
CA PHE A 211 -6.16 -7.65 2.61
C PHE A 211 -6.94 -6.34 2.60
N GLU A 212 -6.29 -5.24 2.96
CA GLU A 212 -6.75 -3.87 2.86
C GLU A 212 -5.75 -3.07 1.99
N MET A 213 -6.26 -2.30 1.02
CA MET A 213 -5.50 -1.30 0.28
C MET A 213 -6.32 -0.03 0.07
N SER A 214 -5.76 1.13 0.44
CA SER A 214 -6.41 2.45 0.28
C SER A 214 -7.73 2.60 1.05
N ASN A 215 -7.71 2.22 2.33
CA ASN A 215 -8.86 2.05 3.22
C ASN A 215 -9.99 1.22 2.61
N ARG A 216 -9.69 0.18 1.82
CA ARG A 216 -10.72 -0.69 1.23
C ARG A 216 -10.26 -2.13 1.28
N PHE A 217 -11.20 -3.03 1.56
CA PHE A 217 -10.94 -4.45 1.41
C PHE A 217 -10.57 -4.74 -0.04
N ASN A 218 -9.41 -5.35 -0.23
CA ASN A 218 -8.80 -5.58 -1.53
C ASN A 218 -9.25 -6.95 -2.06
N ALA A 219 -10.45 -6.98 -2.67
CA ALA A 219 -11.05 -8.19 -3.22
C ALA A 219 -10.92 -9.38 -2.25
N LEU A 220 -11.50 -9.24 -1.06
CA LEU A 220 -11.34 -10.18 0.05
C LEU A 220 -12.47 -11.20 0.06
N THR A 221 -12.15 -12.47 0.31
CA THR A 221 -13.12 -13.53 0.58
C THR A 221 -12.79 -14.17 1.92
N VAL A 222 -13.77 -14.18 2.82
CA VAL A 222 -13.69 -14.86 4.11
C VAL A 222 -14.30 -16.26 3.95
N VAL A 223 -13.47 -17.29 4.09
CA VAL A 223 -13.90 -18.69 3.97
C VAL A 223 -14.06 -19.29 5.36
N VAL A 224 -15.29 -19.65 5.71
CA VAL A 224 -15.67 -20.14 7.03
C VAL A 224 -16.14 -21.60 6.99
N PRO A 225 -16.12 -22.33 8.12
CA PRO A 225 -16.73 -23.64 8.27
C PRO A 225 -18.21 -23.67 7.87
N GLU A 226 -18.67 -24.87 7.52
CA GLU A 226 -20.09 -25.11 7.22
C GLU A 226 -21.00 -24.71 8.37
N ASN A 227 -20.57 -24.98 9.60
CA ASN A 227 -21.28 -24.63 10.82
C ASN A 227 -20.34 -23.88 11.75
N MET A 228 -20.58 -22.58 11.89
CA MET A 228 -19.78 -21.71 12.74
C MET A 228 -20.24 -21.78 14.19
N THR A 229 -19.30 -22.03 15.10
CA THR A 229 -19.51 -21.87 16.54
C THR A 229 -19.48 -20.40 16.95
N ARG A 230 -20.02 -20.09 18.13
CA ARG A 230 -19.92 -18.73 18.70
C ARG A 230 -18.46 -18.28 18.86
N THR A 231 -17.58 -19.19 19.26
CA THR A 231 -16.15 -18.91 19.44
C THR A 231 -15.48 -18.55 18.12
N GLU A 232 -15.79 -19.27 17.04
CA GLU A 232 -15.27 -18.96 15.71
C GLU A 232 -15.84 -17.65 15.16
N LEU A 233 -17.12 -17.35 15.37
CA LEU A 233 -17.70 -16.07 14.96
C LEU A 233 -17.05 -14.89 15.68
N ASN A 234 -16.84 -15.01 16.99
CA ASN A 234 -16.14 -13.99 17.77
C ASN A 234 -14.71 -13.80 17.27
N THR A 235 -13.98 -14.91 17.07
CA THR A 235 -12.58 -14.86 16.60
C THR A 235 -12.49 -14.27 15.20
N LEU A 236 -13.41 -14.65 14.30
CA LEU A 236 -13.50 -14.09 12.97
C LEU A 236 -13.74 -12.58 13.00
N GLY A 237 -14.61 -12.12 13.91
CA GLY A 237 -14.83 -10.69 14.12
C GLY A 237 -13.53 -9.96 14.49
N GLN A 238 -12.74 -10.52 15.41
CA GLN A 238 -11.44 -9.94 15.80
C GLN A 238 -10.41 -9.97 14.66
N VAL A 239 -10.32 -11.08 13.93
CA VAL A 239 -9.42 -11.19 12.77
C VAL A 239 -9.81 -10.19 11.67
N THR A 240 -11.11 -10.04 11.39
CA THR A 240 -11.60 -9.09 10.39
C THR A 240 -11.32 -7.65 10.84
N ALA A 241 -11.46 -7.36 12.14
CA ALA A 241 -11.16 -6.05 12.70
C ALA A 241 -9.69 -5.64 12.55
N LEU A 242 -8.73 -6.58 12.56
CA LEU A 242 -7.31 -6.29 12.28
C LEU A 242 -7.12 -5.56 10.94
N TYR A 243 -7.94 -5.89 9.96
CA TYR A 243 -7.87 -5.36 8.60
C TYR A 243 -9.00 -4.35 8.29
N GLY A 244 -9.86 -4.05 9.27
CA GLY A 244 -11.03 -3.20 9.11
C GLY A 244 -10.91 -1.82 9.78
N VAL A 245 -9.74 -1.47 10.34
CA VAL A 245 -9.53 -0.17 11.00
C VAL A 245 -9.61 0.97 9.98
N ASN A 246 -10.51 1.93 10.20
CA ASN A 246 -10.75 3.09 9.32
C ASN A 246 -11.09 2.73 7.87
N ILE A 247 -11.71 1.57 7.65
CA ILE A 247 -12.06 1.11 6.32
C ILE A 247 -13.26 1.87 5.75
N SER A 248 -13.24 2.10 4.45
CA SER A 248 -14.36 2.57 3.67
C SER A 248 -15.43 1.49 3.57
N ALA A 249 -16.69 1.92 3.64
CA ALA A 249 -17.87 1.09 3.42
C ALA A 249 -17.92 0.45 2.01
N TYR A 250 -17.08 0.91 1.09
CA TYR A 250 -17.14 0.59 -0.33
C TYR A 250 -15.97 -0.27 -0.81
N GLY A 251 -15.30 -0.97 0.11
CA GLY A 251 -14.36 -2.05 -0.23
C GLY A 251 -15.06 -3.32 -0.69
N ASP A 252 -14.28 -4.24 -1.26
CA ASP A 252 -14.79 -5.50 -1.80
C ASP A 252 -14.50 -6.66 -0.84
N ILE A 253 -15.53 -7.10 -0.12
CA ILE A 253 -15.49 -8.21 0.83
C ILE A 253 -16.72 -9.10 0.66
N GLN A 254 -16.49 -10.41 0.69
CA GLN A 254 -17.56 -11.41 0.71
C GLN A 254 -17.21 -12.54 1.69
N ALA A 255 -18.20 -13.33 2.09
CA ALA A 255 -18.01 -14.50 2.91
C ALA A 255 -18.65 -15.72 2.27
N VAL A 256 -17.97 -16.86 2.29
CA VAL A 256 -18.45 -18.13 1.75
C VAL A 256 -18.19 -19.26 2.73
N ARG A 257 -19.01 -20.32 2.67
CA ARG A 257 -18.71 -21.55 3.38
C ARG A 257 -17.61 -22.31 2.64
N ALA A 258 -16.84 -23.11 3.36
CA ALA A 258 -15.73 -23.86 2.82
C ALA A 258 -16.16 -24.84 1.70
N GLY A 259 -17.37 -25.39 1.74
CA GLY A 259 -17.93 -26.26 0.71
C GLY A 259 -18.40 -25.52 -0.55
N ASP A 260 -18.65 -24.22 -0.45
CA ASP A 260 -19.06 -23.36 -1.57
C ASP A 260 -17.89 -22.55 -2.15
N PHE A 261 -16.66 -22.82 -1.72
CA PHE A 261 -15.47 -22.10 -2.17
C PHE A 261 -15.14 -22.42 -3.64
N ASP A 262 -15.00 -21.39 -4.47
CA ASP A 262 -14.57 -21.50 -5.86
C ASP A 262 -13.04 -21.34 -5.98
N GLU A 263 -12.37 -22.39 -6.45
CA GLU A 263 -10.92 -22.39 -6.66
C GLU A 263 -10.47 -21.50 -7.83
N ASN A 264 -11.39 -21.04 -8.70
CA ASN A 264 -11.06 -20.11 -9.80
C ASN A 264 -11.01 -18.63 -9.37
N THR A 265 -11.02 -18.37 -8.06
CA THR A 265 -11.09 -17.02 -7.49
C THR A 265 -9.76 -16.25 -7.62
N ASP A 266 -9.82 -15.01 -8.13
CA ASP A 266 -8.71 -14.05 -8.07
C ASP A 266 -8.89 -13.07 -6.89
N ARG A 267 -8.96 -13.62 -5.67
CA ARG A 267 -9.28 -12.85 -4.46
C ARG A 267 -8.30 -13.17 -3.34
N ASN A 268 -8.04 -12.19 -2.47
CA ASN A 268 -7.36 -12.45 -1.20
C ASN A 268 -8.27 -13.26 -0.28
N LEU A 269 -7.72 -14.14 0.54
CA LEU A 269 -8.50 -15.04 1.38
C LEU A 269 -8.18 -14.87 2.87
N ILE A 270 -9.20 -14.85 3.72
CA ILE A 270 -9.07 -15.18 5.15
C ILE A 270 -9.80 -16.51 5.34
N VAL A 271 -9.08 -17.54 5.75
CA VAL A 271 -9.63 -18.89 5.95
C VAL A 271 -9.52 -19.23 7.43
N LEU A 272 -10.65 -19.42 8.11
CA LEU A 272 -10.69 -19.65 9.55
C LEU A 272 -11.26 -21.03 9.86
N GLY A 273 -10.77 -21.71 10.90
CA GLY A 273 -11.39 -22.93 11.42
C GLY A 273 -10.39 -23.91 12.02
N THR A 274 -10.82 -25.16 12.10
CA THR A 274 -9.98 -26.32 12.42
C THR A 274 -9.81 -27.21 11.19
N TYR A 275 -8.90 -28.18 11.29
CA TYR A 275 -8.74 -29.19 10.26
C TYR A 275 -10.04 -29.97 9.98
N GLN A 276 -10.91 -30.15 10.98
CA GLN A 276 -12.10 -31.00 10.84
C GLN A 276 -13.29 -30.27 10.21
N ASP A 277 -13.44 -28.96 10.44
CA ASP A 277 -14.63 -28.20 10.06
C ASP A 277 -14.46 -27.33 8.81
N ASN A 278 -13.22 -27.07 8.37
CA ASN A 278 -12.95 -26.28 7.17
C ASN A 278 -12.21 -27.11 6.10
N ALA A 279 -12.90 -27.42 4.99
CA ALA A 279 -12.35 -28.23 3.91
C ALA A 279 -11.19 -27.55 3.16
N LEU A 280 -11.20 -26.21 3.07
CA LEU A 280 -10.13 -25.46 2.42
C LEU A 280 -8.83 -25.52 3.24
N LEU A 281 -8.90 -25.46 4.57
CA LEU A 281 -7.72 -25.63 5.43
C LEU A 281 -7.08 -27.02 5.26
N ARG A 282 -7.87 -28.07 5.07
CA ARG A 282 -7.33 -29.42 4.77
C ARG A 282 -6.58 -29.44 3.44
N THR A 283 -7.17 -28.83 2.41
CA THR A 283 -6.57 -28.76 1.07
C THR A 283 -5.29 -27.92 1.07
N LEU A 284 -5.26 -26.84 1.85
CA LEU A 284 -4.09 -25.97 2.01
C LEU A 284 -3.01 -26.56 2.93
N ASN A 285 -3.27 -27.67 3.64
CA ASN A 285 -2.42 -28.14 4.73
C ASN A 285 -0.95 -28.34 4.32
N ASP A 286 -0.68 -28.84 3.11
CA ASP A 286 0.69 -29.04 2.62
C ASP A 286 1.43 -27.74 2.29
N ARG A 287 0.71 -26.62 2.18
CA ARG A 287 1.25 -25.28 1.94
C ARG A 287 1.44 -24.46 3.22
N LEU A 288 0.85 -24.91 4.33
CA LEU A 288 1.02 -24.26 5.63
C LEU A 288 2.45 -24.47 6.15
N SER A 289 2.99 -23.45 6.80
CA SER A 289 4.28 -23.53 7.51
C SER A 289 4.14 -24.37 8.78
N PHE A 290 3.04 -24.18 9.51
CA PHE A 290 2.62 -25.08 10.58
C PHE A 290 1.45 -25.91 10.09
N ARG A 291 1.76 -27.12 9.63
CA ARG A 291 0.79 -28.09 9.12
C ARG A 291 0.07 -28.78 10.26
N TYR A 292 -1.17 -29.15 10.04
CA TYR A 292 -1.86 -30.12 10.88
C TYR A 292 -1.22 -31.51 10.77
N THR A 293 -1.28 -32.27 11.87
CA THR A 293 -0.99 -33.71 11.88
C THR A 293 -2.00 -34.47 11.01
N GLN A 294 -1.67 -35.70 10.61
CA GLN A 294 -2.56 -36.53 9.79
C GLN A 294 -3.97 -36.74 10.41
N ASP A 295 -4.05 -36.80 11.73
CA ASP A 295 -5.32 -36.94 12.46
C ASP A 295 -6.06 -35.59 12.64
N GLY A 296 -5.43 -34.47 12.26
CA GLY A 296 -5.99 -33.12 12.38
C GLY A 296 -6.20 -32.63 13.81
N THR A 297 -5.64 -33.31 14.82
CA THR A 297 -5.85 -32.97 16.24
C THR A 297 -4.86 -31.94 16.78
N GLY A 298 -3.79 -31.65 16.05
CA GLY A 298 -2.77 -30.69 16.43
C GLY A 298 -1.86 -30.36 15.25
N PHE A 299 -0.74 -29.69 15.53
CA PHE A 299 0.22 -29.28 14.52
C PHE A 299 1.48 -30.15 14.50
N ALA A 300 2.02 -30.41 13.30
CA ALA A 300 3.28 -31.11 13.12
C ALA A 300 4.47 -30.18 13.42
N SER A 301 5.57 -30.76 13.93
CA SER A 301 6.85 -30.05 14.02
C SER A 301 7.39 -29.73 12.63
N ASN A 302 8.21 -28.68 12.53
CA ASN A 302 8.90 -28.29 11.31
C ASN A 302 10.37 -27.92 11.60
N GLU A 303 11.06 -27.40 10.59
CA GLU A 303 12.47 -27.00 10.67
C GLU A 303 12.74 -25.85 11.65
N SER A 304 11.74 -25.01 11.93
CA SER A 304 11.88 -23.86 12.83
C SER A 304 11.49 -24.18 14.27
N GLN A 305 10.57 -25.13 14.49
CA GLN A 305 10.06 -25.45 15.81
C GLN A 305 9.72 -26.93 15.96
N ILE A 306 10.34 -27.57 16.95
CA ILE A 306 9.93 -28.88 17.45
C ILE A 306 8.83 -28.68 18.49
N LEU A 307 7.68 -29.32 18.27
CA LEU A 307 6.49 -29.24 19.11
C LEU A 307 6.29 -30.55 19.86
N SER A 308 6.07 -30.48 21.18
CA SER A 308 5.61 -31.65 21.93
C SER A 308 4.16 -31.96 21.58
N GLN A 309 3.75 -33.23 21.67
CA GLN A 309 2.41 -33.66 21.26
C GLN A 309 1.29 -32.94 22.04
N ASP A 310 1.45 -32.76 23.34
CA ASP A 310 0.46 -32.06 24.18
C ASP A 310 0.39 -30.57 23.86
N TYR A 311 1.53 -29.92 23.62
CA TYR A 311 1.57 -28.52 23.23
C TYR A 311 0.90 -28.31 21.87
N ALA A 312 1.26 -29.12 20.87
CA ALA A 312 0.74 -29.05 19.51
C ALA A 312 -0.79 -29.18 19.39
N ARG A 313 -1.45 -29.82 20.35
CA ARG A 313 -2.91 -30.00 20.41
C ARG A 313 -3.66 -28.84 21.07
N ARG A 314 -2.93 -27.87 21.65
CA ARG A 314 -3.52 -26.78 22.45
C ARG A 314 -3.20 -25.39 21.88
N ILE A 315 -2.48 -25.31 20.77
CA ILE A 315 -2.13 -24.05 20.13
C ILE A 315 -3.09 -23.65 19.02
N GLY A 316 -3.12 -22.34 18.75
CA GLY A 316 -3.66 -21.76 17.52
C GLY A 316 -2.53 -21.18 16.68
N VAL A 317 -2.72 -21.07 15.37
CA VAL A 317 -1.74 -20.52 14.44
C VAL A 317 -2.42 -19.59 13.46
N MET A 318 -1.97 -18.33 13.40
CA MET A 318 -2.23 -17.46 12.25
C MET A 318 -1.02 -17.51 11.34
N GLN A 319 -1.22 -17.79 10.05
CA GLN A 319 -0.11 -17.84 9.10
C GLN A 319 -0.53 -17.28 7.76
N LEU A 320 0.36 -16.49 7.17
CA LEU A 320 0.21 -15.86 5.88
C LEU A 320 0.92 -16.72 4.83
N LEU A 321 0.29 -16.89 3.67
CA LEU A 321 0.88 -17.61 2.54
C LEU A 321 0.40 -17.04 1.20
N PRO A 322 1.20 -17.13 0.13
CA PRO A 322 0.73 -16.84 -1.22
C PRO A 322 -0.46 -17.71 -1.59
N SER A 323 -1.48 -17.09 -2.19
CA SER A 323 -2.65 -17.82 -2.69
C SER A 323 -2.29 -18.61 -3.94
N PRO A 324 -2.66 -19.90 -4.04
CA PRO A 324 -2.51 -20.64 -5.28
C PRO A 324 -3.60 -20.35 -6.32
N TYR A 325 -4.62 -19.56 -5.95
CA TYR A 325 -5.84 -19.37 -6.76
C TYR A 325 -5.81 -18.09 -7.62
N GLY A 326 -5.01 -17.09 -7.24
CA GLY A 326 -4.88 -15.82 -7.97
C GLY A 326 -3.45 -15.29 -7.95
N GLU A 327 -3.08 -14.56 -9.00
CA GLU A 327 -1.76 -13.92 -9.10
C GLU A 327 -1.69 -12.75 -8.11
N ASP A 328 -0.58 -12.63 -7.38
CA ASP A 328 -0.38 -11.61 -6.35
C ASP A 328 -1.47 -11.58 -5.24
N ARG A 329 -2.22 -12.67 -5.07
CA ARG A 329 -3.19 -12.84 -3.98
C ARG A 329 -2.56 -13.56 -2.80
N SER A 330 -3.06 -13.27 -1.60
CA SER A 330 -2.56 -13.84 -0.35
C SER A 330 -3.69 -14.49 0.46
N ILE A 331 -3.30 -15.44 1.30
CA ILE A 331 -4.15 -16.13 2.24
C ILE A 331 -3.67 -15.82 3.65
N LEU A 332 -4.61 -15.50 4.54
CA LEU A 332 -4.43 -15.61 5.99
C LEU A 332 -5.18 -16.86 6.46
N ALA A 333 -4.43 -17.88 6.85
CA ALA A 333 -4.99 -19.08 7.47
C ALA A 333 -5.00 -18.90 9.00
N VAL A 334 -6.21 -18.92 9.57
CA VAL A 334 -6.48 -18.83 11.02
C VAL A 334 -6.85 -20.23 11.50
N CYS A 335 -5.84 -20.97 11.90
CA CYS A 335 -5.90 -22.40 12.19
C CYS A 335 -5.94 -22.64 13.70
N ALA A 336 -6.94 -23.35 14.21
CA ALA A 336 -6.92 -23.82 15.60
C ALA A 336 -6.79 -25.35 15.66
N ALA A 337 -6.09 -25.87 16.68
CA ALA A 337 -6.12 -27.30 17.01
C ALA A 337 -7.47 -27.73 17.61
N GLY A 338 -8.22 -26.79 18.19
CA GLY A 338 -9.55 -27.02 18.76
C GLY A 338 -10.17 -25.73 19.31
N ALA A 339 -11.37 -25.85 19.88
CA ALA A 339 -12.17 -24.70 20.31
C ALA A 339 -11.49 -23.80 21.36
N GLU A 340 -10.73 -24.38 22.31
CA GLU A 340 -10.00 -23.59 23.31
C GLU A 340 -8.89 -22.74 22.69
N ALA A 341 -8.18 -23.29 21.70
CA ALA A 341 -7.16 -22.56 20.96
C ALA A 341 -7.79 -21.42 20.14
N MET A 342 -8.92 -21.68 19.48
CA MET A 342 -9.69 -20.66 18.76
C MET A 342 -10.12 -19.52 19.70
N SER A 343 -10.64 -19.84 20.90
CA SER A 343 -11.03 -18.84 21.90
C SER A 343 -9.85 -17.96 22.31
N ARG A 344 -8.69 -18.57 22.63
CA ARG A 344 -7.47 -17.83 22.98
C ARG A 344 -7.02 -16.90 21.87
N MET A 345 -7.09 -17.32 20.61
CA MET A 345 -6.76 -16.45 19.48
C MET A 345 -7.67 -15.22 19.47
N GLY A 346 -9.00 -15.41 19.55
CA GLY A 346 -9.94 -14.30 19.61
C GLY A 346 -9.71 -13.37 20.81
N GLU A 347 -9.53 -13.92 22.00
CA GLU A 347 -9.25 -13.16 23.23
C GLU A 347 -7.95 -12.36 23.16
N TYR A 348 -6.91 -12.92 22.53
CA TYR A 348 -5.63 -12.22 22.35
C TYR A 348 -5.78 -11.01 21.42
N LEU A 349 -6.49 -11.20 20.30
CA LEU A 349 -6.69 -10.17 19.27
C LEU A 349 -7.63 -9.04 19.71
N GLN A 350 -8.50 -9.29 20.70
CA GLN A 350 -9.40 -8.27 21.24
C GLN A 350 -8.69 -7.07 21.89
N LYS A 351 -7.41 -7.24 22.27
CA LYS A 351 -6.63 -6.17 22.88
C LYS A 351 -5.86 -5.42 21.81
N ASP A 352 -6.14 -4.14 21.61
CA ASP A 352 -5.45 -3.31 20.61
C ASP A 352 -3.92 -3.37 20.75
N GLU A 353 -3.41 -3.40 21.99
CA GLU A 353 -1.98 -3.51 22.29
C GLU A 353 -1.33 -4.83 21.87
N ASN A 354 -2.12 -5.84 21.51
CA ASN A 354 -1.62 -7.12 21.05
C ASN A 354 -1.52 -7.20 19.54
N THR A 355 -2.30 -6.40 18.82
CA THR A 355 -2.35 -6.40 17.35
C THR A 355 -0.99 -6.06 16.73
N TRP A 356 -0.28 -5.07 17.29
CA TRP A 356 1.06 -4.66 16.84
C TRP A 356 2.18 -5.63 17.22
N LYS A 357 1.90 -6.64 18.06
CA LYS A 357 2.87 -7.70 18.43
C LYS A 357 2.91 -8.83 17.40
N LEU A 358 1.92 -8.90 16.51
CA LEU A 358 1.92 -9.84 15.40
C LEU A 358 3.00 -9.44 14.40
N LYS A 359 3.95 -10.33 14.15
CA LYS A 359 5.11 -10.10 13.27
C LYS A 359 5.39 -11.29 12.39
N GLU A 360 6.25 -11.09 11.39
CA GLU A 360 6.70 -12.11 10.45
C GLU A 360 5.52 -12.71 9.68
N ASP A 361 5.56 -13.97 9.24
CA ASP A 361 4.51 -14.59 8.42
C ASP A 361 3.76 -15.73 9.11
N ALA A 362 4.16 -16.14 10.31
CA ALA A 362 3.42 -17.07 11.13
C ALA A 362 3.48 -16.71 12.62
N VAL A 363 2.35 -16.86 13.32
CA VAL A 363 2.20 -16.58 14.75
C VAL A 363 1.52 -17.76 15.43
N ILE A 364 2.21 -18.40 16.37
CA ILE A 364 1.63 -19.38 17.28
C ILE A 364 1.03 -18.66 18.48
N PHE A 365 -0.20 -18.98 18.83
CA PHE A 365 -0.88 -18.60 20.06
C PHE A 365 -0.81 -19.77 21.03
N ASP A 366 -0.02 -19.61 22.08
CA ASP A 366 0.28 -20.69 23.00
C ASP A 366 -0.76 -20.85 24.12
N PRO A 367 -0.73 -21.95 24.88
CA PRO A 367 -1.70 -22.17 25.95
C PRO A 367 -1.52 -21.26 27.17
N ASN A 368 -0.39 -20.57 27.29
CA ASN A 368 -0.09 -19.64 28.39
C ASN A 368 -0.53 -18.20 28.06
N GLY A 369 -1.05 -17.95 26.86
CA GLY A 369 -1.47 -16.62 26.42
C GLY A 369 -0.34 -15.77 25.83
N GLU A 370 0.80 -16.40 25.51
CA GLU A 370 1.89 -15.77 24.77
C GLU A 370 1.80 -16.08 23.28
N ILE A 371 2.49 -15.27 22.48
CA ILE A 371 2.66 -15.53 21.05
C ILE A 371 4.12 -15.78 20.71
N HIS A 372 4.34 -16.64 19.71
CA HIS A 372 5.65 -16.91 19.14
C HIS A 372 5.58 -16.64 17.63
N THR A 373 6.46 -15.79 17.13
CA THR A 373 6.44 -15.34 15.72
C THR A 373 7.57 -15.99 14.94
N TYR A 374 7.30 -16.35 13.70
CA TYR A 374 8.20 -17.14 12.86
C TYR A 374 8.22 -16.63 11.43
N ARG A 375 9.39 -16.72 10.82
CA ARG A 375 9.62 -16.36 9.42
C ARG A 375 9.87 -17.58 8.56
N PHE A 376 9.01 -17.82 7.57
CA PHE A 376 9.18 -18.88 6.57
C PHE A 376 9.26 -18.32 5.15
N LEU A 377 8.49 -17.27 4.86
CA LEU A 377 8.54 -16.60 3.56
C LEU A 377 9.85 -15.80 3.42
N GLN A 378 10.57 -16.10 2.34
CA GLN A 378 11.76 -15.32 1.94
C GLN A 378 11.33 -14.14 1.08
N ASP A 379 12.13 -13.08 1.10
CA ASP A 379 11.86 -11.91 0.26
C ASP A 379 11.95 -12.35 -1.20
N THR A 380 10.90 -12.10 -1.98
CA THR A 380 11.02 -12.08 -3.44
C THR A 380 11.98 -10.94 -3.73
N ALA A 381 13.26 -11.25 -3.90
CA ALA A 381 14.27 -10.26 -4.23
C ALA A 381 13.71 -9.37 -5.34
N ALA A 382 13.65 -8.06 -5.11
CA ALA A 382 13.45 -7.10 -6.19
C ALA A 382 14.41 -7.53 -7.29
N GLN A 383 13.87 -7.93 -8.45
CA GLN A 383 14.69 -8.38 -9.56
C GLN A 383 15.60 -7.20 -9.93
N THR A 384 16.81 -7.19 -9.39
CA THR A 384 17.91 -6.51 -10.02
C THR A 384 18.03 -7.21 -11.37
N PRO A 385 17.78 -6.51 -12.49
CA PRO A 385 17.85 -7.17 -13.79
C PRO A 385 19.22 -7.82 -13.88
N ASP A 386 19.24 -9.14 -14.11
CA ASP A 386 20.49 -9.87 -14.24
C ASP A 386 21.30 -9.17 -15.32
N LEU A 387 22.53 -8.76 -15.00
CA LEU A 387 23.41 -8.04 -15.90
C LEU A 387 23.54 -8.80 -17.24
N LYS A 388 23.44 -10.14 -17.20
CA LYS A 388 23.42 -11.00 -18.39
C LYS A 388 22.15 -10.85 -19.23
N GLU A 389 20.96 -10.76 -18.62
CA GLU A 389 19.71 -10.52 -19.35
C GLU A 389 19.63 -9.10 -19.90
N PHE A 390 20.07 -8.11 -19.13
CA PHE A 390 20.14 -6.72 -19.58
C PHE A 390 21.05 -6.56 -20.81
N VAL A 391 22.24 -7.18 -20.79
CA VAL A 391 23.19 -7.17 -21.91
C VAL A 391 22.66 -7.95 -23.12
N LYS A 392 21.90 -9.04 -22.90
CA LYS A 392 21.30 -9.82 -24.00
C LYS A 392 20.16 -9.05 -24.68
N ASN A 393 19.29 -8.41 -23.91
CA ASN A 393 18.12 -7.70 -24.43
C ASN A 393 18.46 -6.32 -24.99
N ASN A 394 19.56 -5.70 -24.54
CA ASN A 394 20.00 -4.37 -24.99
C ASN A 394 21.37 -4.43 -25.69
N LYS A 395 21.66 -5.51 -26.41
CA LYS A 395 22.96 -5.79 -27.01
C LYS A 395 23.48 -4.63 -27.87
N ASP A 396 22.60 -4.01 -28.65
CA ASP A 396 22.97 -2.89 -29.52
C ASP A 396 23.33 -1.64 -28.71
N THR A 397 22.53 -1.29 -27.71
CA THR A 397 22.79 -0.15 -26.80
C THR A 397 24.09 -0.31 -26.03
N VAL A 398 24.37 -1.53 -25.54
CA VAL A 398 25.62 -1.84 -24.82
C VAL A 398 26.81 -1.76 -25.77
N LEU A 399 26.67 -2.24 -27.02
CA LEU A 399 27.72 -2.14 -28.02
C LEU A 399 28.06 -0.68 -28.36
N PHE A 400 27.05 0.18 -28.50
CA PHE A 400 27.24 1.62 -28.71
C PHE A 400 27.90 2.29 -27.50
N ALA A 401 27.49 1.96 -26.27
CA ALA A 401 28.09 2.50 -25.05
C ALA A 401 29.58 2.12 -24.92
N VAL A 402 29.93 0.86 -25.18
CA VAL A 402 31.31 0.38 -25.16
C VAL A 402 32.15 1.07 -26.24
N ALA A 403 31.61 1.24 -27.44
CA ALA A 403 32.29 1.96 -28.52
C ALA A 403 32.55 3.43 -28.17
N ALA A 404 31.56 4.11 -27.57
CA ALA A 404 31.67 5.50 -27.15
C ALA A 404 32.72 5.70 -26.03
N VAL A 405 32.71 4.83 -25.02
CA VAL A 405 33.71 4.87 -23.93
C VAL A 405 35.12 4.58 -24.47
N SER A 406 35.25 3.63 -25.40
CA SER A 406 36.53 3.32 -26.05
C SER A 406 37.07 4.51 -26.85
N ALA A 407 36.20 5.19 -27.60
CA ALA A 407 36.56 6.40 -28.34
C ALA A 407 36.99 7.53 -27.39
N MET A 408 36.24 7.77 -26.31
CA MET A 408 36.61 8.77 -25.30
C MET A 408 37.97 8.47 -24.65
N ALA A 409 38.24 7.21 -24.32
CA ALA A 409 39.51 6.79 -23.75
C ALA A 409 40.68 7.06 -24.72
N LEU A 410 40.50 6.78 -26.03
CA LEU A 410 41.50 7.07 -27.05
C LEU A 410 41.76 8.56 -27.22
N PHE A 411 40.71 9.40 -27.19
CA PHE A 411 40.86 10.85 -27.20
C PHE A 411 41.62 11.35 -25.98
N LEU A 412 41.32 10.81 -24.80
CA LEU A 412 41.99 11.18 -23.56
C LEU A 412 43.48 10.78 -23.60
N LEU A 413 43.80 9.61 -24.14
CA LEU A 413 45.18 9.15 -24.36
C LEU A 413 45.93 10.04 -25.37
N ALA A 414 45.28 10.45 -26.46
CA ALA A 414 45.85 11.35 -27.44
C ALA A 414 46.14 12.74 -26.83
N VAL A 415 45.22 13.28 -26.02
CA VAL A 415 45.42 14.54 -25.28
C VAL A 415 46.59 14.41 -24.32
N ILE A 416 46.70 13.32 -23.56
CA ILE A 416 47.84 13.06 -22.67
C ILE A 416 49.16 13.04 -23.46
N LEU A 417 49.21 12.35 -24.60
CA LEU A 417 50.41 12.28 -25.43
C LEU A 417 50.82 13.65 -25.99
N VAL A 418 49.86 14.47 -26.40
CA VAL A 418 50.11 15.84 -26.85
C VAL A 418 50.64 16.71 -25.71
N LEU A 419 50.03 16.63 -24.52
CA LEU A 419 50.50 17.35 -23.33
C LEU A 419 51.90 16.94 -22.91
N VAL A 420 52.20 15.63 -22.92
CA VAL A 420 53.55 15.10 -22.64
C VAL A 420 54.55 15.60 -23.68
N ARG A 421 54.19 15.62 -24.97
CA ARG A 421 55.08 16.14 -26.03
C ARG A 421 55.35 17.63 -25.89
N ILE A 422 54.33 18.44 -25.58
CA ILE A 422 54.48 19.87 -25.32
C ILE A 422 55.38 20.11 -24.09
N TYR A 423 55.18 19.33 -23.02
CA TYR A 423 55.99 19.41 -21.81
C TYR A 423 57.46 19.05 -22.08
N LEU A 424 57.73 18.01 -22.88
CA LEU A 424 59.09 17.60 -23.24
C LEU A 424 59.79 18.60 -24.18
N ASN A 425 59.06 19.27 -25.09
CA ASN A 425 59.63 20.29 -25.96
C ASN A 425 59.95 21.60 -25.21
N ARG A 426 59.12 22.00 -24.24
CA ARG A 426 59.41 23.17 -23.37
C ARG A 426 60.60 22.98 -22.43
N ARG A 427 61.15 21.77 -22.33
CA ARG A 427 62.38 21.45 -21.58
C ARG A 427 63.65 21.47 -22.44
N LYS A 428 63.51 21.66 -23.75
CA LYS A 428 64.62 21.70 -24.72
C LYS A 428 64.94 23.12 -25.21
N ASP A 429 64.10 24.10 -24.86
CA ASP A 429 64.41 25.52 -24.84
C ASP A 429 64.80 25.92 -23.41
#